data_AF-A0A161MC73-F1
#
_entry.id   AF-A0A161MC73-F1
#
_cell.length_a   1.000
_cell.length_b   1.000
_cell.length_c   1.000
_cell.angle_alpha   90.00
_cell.angle_beta   90.00
_cell.angle_gamma   90.00
#
_symmetry.space_group_name_H-M   'P 1'
#
loop_
_entity.id
_entity.type
_entity.pdbx_description
1 polymer ?
#
loop_
_entity_poly.entity_id
_entity_poly.type
_entity_poly.pdbx_seq_one_letter_code
_entity_poly.pdbx_strand_id
1 'polypeptide(L)'
;IGIGLGSSTAMTTAFFTAVEALIDQYYLRLRPKVKMCIDIETYGLNTLCGYAKHMTVFCAEKGYALMMDCRSLVASYIPIQKWPAVFILTYSDKDRFVIETKFKERIEECKKAAYMLGLTSLGEATSSLLCAMKGAIDETLFKRATHVVEEELRMFDAARALKRGDYGAFGLMMLQSHYSLKDNFEVSTKEIDELVNFAMACPGVYGSKLTGIGFGGCTLTLVHRDYVEEFKDMMDTNYCGGECKFLIAKSWGSLKVISFEMRNYLFDLNIYPENAFKIKDVSQGISKPAAQRLMSMQINDESFVEYGRA
;
A
#
# COMPACT_ATOMS: atom_id res chain seq x y z
N ILE A 1 -4.01 3.44 13.01
CA ILE A 1 -3.06 4.28 12.24
C ILE A 1 -1.75 3.50 12.12
N GLY A 2 -1.01 3.63 11.01
CA GLY A 2 0.31 3.01 10.90
C GLY A 2 0.28 1.50 10.69
N ILE A 3 -0.87 0.91 10.32
CA ILE A 3 -0.98 -0.56 10.18
C ILE A 3 -0.35 -1.15 8.91
N GLY A 4 0.24 -0.31 8.05
CA GLY A 4 0.82 -0.70 6.76
C GLY A 4 -0.11 -0.47 5.56
N LEU A 5 -1.30 0.11 5.79
CA LEU A 5 -2.30 0.40 4.75
C LEU A 5 -2.23 1.84 4.18
N GLY A 6 -1.10 2.54 4.35
CA GLY A 6 -0.88 3.85 3.71
C GLY A 6 -1.59 5.04 4.36
N SER A 7 -1.69 5.08 5.70
CA SER A 7 -2.32 6.22 6.39
C SER A 7 -1.55 7.55 6.21
N SER A 8 -0.22 7.52 6.19
CA SER A 8 0.61 8.69 5.87
C SER A 8 0.29 9.20 4.46
N THR A 9 0.30 8.29 3.49
CA THR A 9 -0.01 8.57 2.09
C THR A 9 -1.39 9.17 1.92
N ALA A 10 -2.42 8.61 2.56
CA ALA A 10 -3.77 9.17 2.51
C ALA A 10 -3.79 10.62 3.03
N MET A 11 -3.11 10.90 4.15
CA MET A 11 -3.07 12.22 4.76
C MET A 11 -2.27 13.23 3.92
N THR A 12 -1.06 12.87 3.49
CA THR A 12 -0.20 13.70 2.63
C THR A 12 -0.91 14.06 1.33
N THR A 13 -1.52 13.08 0.67
CA THR A 13 -2.20 13.31 -0.62
C THR A 13 -3.47 14.13 -0.45
N ALA A 14 -4.23 13.92 0.64
CA ALA A 14 -5.41 14.72 0.95
C ALA A 14 -5.04 16.18 1.26
N PHE A 15 -4.00 16.40 2.06
CA PHE A 15 -3.52 17.74 2.41
C PHE A 15 -2.99 18.47 1.18
N PHE A 16 -2.18 17.80 0.34
CA PHE A 16 -1.72 18.34 -0.94
C PHE A 16 -2.90 18.79 -1.81
N THR A 17 -3.92 17.94 -1.93
CA THR A 17 -5.12 18.25 -2.75
C THR A 17 -5.94 19.39 -2.15
N ALA A 18 -6.00 19.50 -0.83
CA ALA A 18 -6.66 20.62 -0.15
C ALA A 18 -5.93 21.94 -0.40
N VAL A 19 -4.59 21.95 -0.30
CA VAL A 19 -3.78 23.13 -0.62
C VAL A 19 -3.95 23.53 -2.08
N GLU A 20 -3.84 22.57 -3.00
CA GLU A 20 -4.05 22.78 -4.44
C GLU A 20 -5.41 23.43 -4.73
N ALA A 21 -6.46 22.98 -4.05
CA ALA A 21 -7.80 23.53 -4.17
C ALA A 21 -7.92 24.96 -3.62
N LEU A 22 -7.21 25.29 -2.53
CA LEU A 22 -7.25 26.63 -1.92
C LEU A 22 -6.53 27.68 -2.76
N ILE A 23 -5.46 27.30 -3.47
CA ILE A 23 -4.67 28.21 -4.31
C ILE A 23 -5.16 28.25 -5.76
N ASP A 24 -6.22 27.52 -6.09
CA ASP A 24 -6.80 27.36 -7.44
C ASP A 24 -5.78 26.92 -8.51
N GLN A 25 -4.79 26.12 -8.11
CA GLN A 25 -3.71 25.67 -8.98
C GLN A 25 -3.92 24.23 -9.46
N TYR A 26 -5.02 23.96 -10.15
CA TYR A 26 -5.31 22.62 -10.69
C TYR A 26 -4.48 22.24 -11.94
N TYR A 27 -3.49 23.04 -12.33
CA TYR A 27 -2.73 22.86 -13.58
C TYR A 27 -1.70 21.73 -13.51
N LEU A 28 -1.33 21.25 -12.32
CA LEU A 28 -0.35 20.19 -12.18
C LEU A 28 -0.91 18.89 -12.76
N ARG A 29 -0.14 18.25 -13.65
CA ARG A 29 -0.43 16.88 -14.09
C ARG A 29 -0.17 15.89 -12.95
N LEU A 30 -0.75 14.70 -13.05
CA LEU A 30 -0.67 13.65 -12.01
C LEU A 30 0.77 13.33 -11.56
N ARG A 31 1.72 13.19 -12.50
CA ARG A 31 3.11 12.82 -12.20
C ARG A 31 3.81 13.81 -11.27
N PRO A 32 3.83 15.14 -11.54
CA PRO A 32 4.29 16.14 -10.60
C PRO A 32 3.64 16.05 -9.20
N LYS A 33 2.31 15.90 -9.12
CA LYS A 33 1.60 15.80 -7.82
C LYS A 33 2.10 14.62 -7.00
N VAL A 34 2.20 13.45 -7.64
CA VAL A 34 2.68 12.22 -7.00
C VAL A 34 4.13 12.38 -6.55
N LYS A 35 5.00 12.94 -7.37
CA LYS A 35 6.41 13.18 -7.01
C LYS A 35 6.53 14.12 -5.80
N MET A 36 5.77 15.21 -5.78
CA MET A 36 5.75 16.13 -4.64
C MET A 36 5.27 15.45 -3.35
N CYS A 37 4.23 14.60 -3.42
CA CYS A 37 3.79 13.86 -2.25
C CYS A 37 4.86 12.88 -1.74
N ILE A 38 5.57 12.19 -2.64
CA ILE A 38 6.70 11.32 -2.28
C ILE A 38 7.82 12.14 -1.64
N ASP A 39 8.12 13.34 -2.16
CA ASP A 39 9.15 14.22 -1.60
C ASP A 39 8.78 14.72 -0.21
N ILE A 40 7.49 15.02 0.02
CA ILE A 40 6.98 15.36 1.36
C ILE A 40 7.16 14.18 2.31
N GLU A 41 6.82 12.94 1.91
CA GLU A 41 7.05 11.77 2.77
C GLU A 41 8.55 11.53 3.02
N THR A 42 9.38 11.65 1.99
CA THR A 42 10.81 11.33 2.05
C THR A 42 11.62 12.36 2.83
N TYR A 43 11.47 13.65 2.51
CA TYR A 43 12.26 14.73 3.11
C TYR A 43 11.56 15.38 4.30
N GLY A 44 10.23 15.47 4.26
CA GLY A 44 9.44 16.08 5.34
C GLY A 44 9.15 15.13 6.50
N LEU A 45 8.90 13.85 6.22
CA LEU A 45 8.54 12.84 7.22
C LEU A 45 9.61 11.75 7.42
N ASN A 46 10.74 11.82 6.70
CA ASN A 46 11.81 10.83 6.72
C ASN A 46 11.33 9.38 6.46
N THR A 47 10.21 9.24 5.75
CA THR A 47 9.56 7.96 5.46
C THR A 47 9.80 7.57 4.02
N LEU A 48 10.06 6.29 3.77
CA LEU A 48 10.18 5.80 2.39
C LEU A 48 8.82 5.46 1.79
N CYS A 49 8.51 6.10 0.67
CA CYS A 49 7.27 5.87 -0.08
C CYS A 49 7.56 5.70 -1.58
N GLY A 50 6.88 4.75 -2.21
CA GLY A 50 6.92 4.54 -3.66
C GLY A 50 5.71 5.14 -4.37
N TYR A 51 5.80 5.26 -5.70
CA TYR A 51 4.74 5.81 -6.55
C TYR A 51 3.38 5.14 -6.36
N ALA A 52 3.35 3.81 -6.19
CA ALA A 52 2.11 3.03 -6.15
C ALA A 52 1.10 3.53 -5.09
N LYS A 53 1.57 3.94 -3.91
CA LYS A 53 0.67 4.37 -2.81
C LYS A 53 -0.07 5.65 -3.16
N HIS A 54 0.65 6.71 -3.54
CA HIS A 54 0.03 7.99 -3.91
C HIS A 54 -0.78 7.88 -5.20
N MET A 55 -0.27 7.14 -6.19
CA MET A 55 -1.00 6.86 -7.44
C MET A 55 -2.34 6.17 -7.16
N THR A 56 -2.39 5.21 -6.23
CA THR A 56 -3.63 4.56 -5.81
C THR A 56 -4.62 5.58 -5.22
N VAL A 57 -4.16 6.46 -4.33
CA VAL A 57 -5.04 7.47 -3.72
C VAL A 57 -5.59 8.47 -4.75
N PHE A 58 -4.78 8.88 -5.73
CA PHE A 58 -5.21 9.79 -6.79
C PHE A 58 -6.10 9.14 -7.86
N CYS A 59 -5.86 7.87 -8.19
CA CYS A 59 -6.48 7.22 -9.35
C CYS A 59 -7.49 6.13 -8.99
N ALA A 60 -7.74 5.85 -7.71
CA ALA A 60 -8.70 4.81 -7.34
C ALA A 60 -10.09 5.07 -7.92
N GLU A 61 -10.73 4.03 -8.44
CA GLU A 61 -12.11 4.07 -8.88
C GLU A 61 -12.92 3.01 -8.13
N LYS A 62 -14.10 3.43 -7.65
CA LYS A 62 -14.99 2.54 -6.91
C LYS A 62 -15.38 1.38 -7.82
N GLY A 63 -15.04 0.17 -7.42
CA GLY A 63 -15.34 -1.06 -8.16
C GLY A 63 -14.22 -1.65 -8.97
N TYR A 64 -13.04 -1.02 -8.92
CA TYR A 64 -11.88 -1.47 -9.67
C TYR A 64 -10.70 -1.71 -8.75
N ALA A 65 -9.93 -2.74 -9.06
CA ALA A 65 -8.54 -2.85 -8.67
C ALA A 65 -7.69 -2.10 -9.70
N LEU A 66 -6.55 -1.61 -9.26
CA LEU A 66 -5.70 -0.72 -10.03
C LEU A 66 -4.37 -1.42 -10.32
N MET A 67 -4.12 -1.68 -11.60
CA MET A 67 -2.84 -2.16 -12.09
C MET A 67 -2.04 -0.96 -12.59
N MET A 68 -0.79 -0.83 -12.14
CA MET A 68 0.01 0.36 -12.42
C MET A 68 1.41 -0.01 -12.87
N ASP A 69 1.85 0.61 -13.96
CA ASP A 69 3.26 0.63 -14.32
C ASP A 69 3.92 1.82 -13.64
N CYS A 70 4.80 1.57 -12.66
CA CYS A 70 5.47 2.63 -11.91
C CYS A 70 6.53 3.39 -12.72
N ARG A 71 6.95 2.89 -13.89
CA ARG A 71 7.89 3.59 -14.79
C ARG A 71 7.17 4.65 -15.61
N SER A 72 6.14 4.21 -16.33
CA SER A 72 5.32 5.08 -17.20
C SER A 72 4.25 5.86 -16.44
N LEU A 73 3.89 5.43 -15.23
CA LEU A 73 2.76 5.91 -14.42
C LEU A 73 1.41 5.73 -15.12
N VAL A 74 1.30 4.72 -15.99
CA VAL A 74 0.05 4.32 -16.61
C VAL A 74 -0.74 3.44 -15.65
N ALA A 75 -2.02 3.76 -15.47
CA ALA A 75 -2.97 3.01 -14.66
C ALA A 75 -3.97 2.27 -15.56
N SER A 76 -4.26 1.02 -15.19
CA SER A 76 -5.27 0.16 -15.82
C SER A 76 -6.23 -0.34 -14.76
N TYR A 77 -7.51 -0.37 -15.10
CA TYR A 77 -8.60 -0.69 -14.16
C TYR A 77 -9.12 -2.10 -14.40
N ILE A 78 -9.17 -2.90 -13.34
CA ILE A 78 -9.67 -4.28 -13.35
C ILE A 78 -10.96 -4.33 -12.52
N PRO A 79 -12.14 -4.59 -13.09
CA PRO A 79 -13.40 -4.61 -12.35
C PRO A 79 -13.44 -5.71 -11.28
N ILE A 80 -13.83 -5.36 -10.04
CA ILE A 80 -13.89 -6.28 -8.87
C ILE A 80 -15.26 -6.32 -8.16
N GLN A 81 -16.22 -5.50 -8.58
CA GLN A 81 -17.45 -5.21 -7.84
C GLN A 81 -18.50 -6.36 -7.81
N LYS A 82 -18.33 -7.41 -8.61
CA LYS A 82 -19.32 -8.50 -8.79
C LYS A 82 -18.81 -9.89 -8.43
N TRP A 83 -17.71 -9.97 -7.69
CA TRP A 83 -17.10 -11.26 -7.42
C TRP A 83 -17.77 -11.96 -6.26
N PRO A 84 -17.87 -13.30 -6.31
CA PRO A 84 -18.23 -14.12 -5.14
C PRO A 84 -17.11 -14.17 -4.10
N ALA A 85 -16.00 -13.45 -4.31
CA ALA A 85 -14.88 -13.37 -3.40
C ALA A 85 -14.73 -11.97 -2.78
N VAL A 86 -14.13 -11.90 -1.60
CA VAL A 86 -13.77 -10.69 -0.87
C VAL A 86 -12.32 -10.77 -0.41
N PHE A 87 -11.68 -9.61 -0.33
CA PHE A 87 -10.38 -9.47 0.28
C PHE A 87 -10.54 -9.19 1.77
N ILE A 88 -9.87 -9.96 2.60
CA ILE A 88 -9.83 -9.78 4.05
C ILE A 88 -8.38 -9.49 4.45
N LEU A 89 -8.19 -8.38 5.13
CA LEU A 89 -6.93 -8.07 5.80
C LEU A 89 -6.97 -8.65 7.21
N THR A 90 -5.94 -9.42 7.56
CA THR A 90 -5.78 -9.97 8.92
C THR A 90 -4.49 -9.44 9.53
N TYR A 91 -4.56 -8.96 10.76
CA TYR A 91 -3.39 -8.49 11.51
C TYR A 91 -3.56 -8.71 13.01
N SER A 92 -2.45 -8.75 13.74
CA SER A 92 -2.43 -8.80 15.21
C SER A 92 -1.74 -7.57 15.79
N ASP A 93 -2.02 -7.24 17.05
CA ASP A 93 -1.46 -6.07 17.76
C ASP A 93 0.01 -6.24 18.18
N LYS A 94 0.74 -7.22 17.65
CA LYS A 94 2.15 -7.43 18.00
C LYS A 94 3.02 -6.26 17.54
N ASP A 95 4.00 -5.93 18.36
CA ASP A 95 4.91 -4.81 18.15
C ASP A 95 5.60 -4.86 16.79
N ARG A 96 5.62 -3.70 16.15
CA ARG A 96 6.29 -3.49 14.86
C ARG A 96 7.74 -3.14 15.15
N PHE A 97 8.64 -4.09 14.94
CA PHE A 97 10.08 -3.83 15.02
C PHE A 97 10.50 -2.85 13.94
N VAL A 98 11.52 -2.03 14.21
CA VAL A 98 12.10 -0.99 13.35
C VAL A 98 12.11 -1.38 11.86
N ILE A 99 11.05 -1.01 11.14
CA ILE A 99 10.75 -1.44 9.77
C ILE A 99 11.62 -0.68 8.76
N GLU A 100 11.90 0.61 9.04
CA GLU A 100 12.49 1.51 8.06
C GLU A 100 13.94 1.18 7.70
N THR A 101 14.76 0.76 8.68
CA THR A 101 16.16 0.41 8.42
C THR A 101 16.26 -0.82 7.53
N LYS A 102 15.52 -1.90 7.85
CA LYS A 102 15.51 -3.12 7.02
C LYS A 102 14.90 -2.88 5.64
N PHE A 103 13.88 -2.02 5.55
CA PHE A 103 13.32 -1.64 4.26
C PHE A 103 14.33 -0.83 3.41
N LYS A 104 15.08 0.09 4.04
CA LYS A 104 16.20 0.81 3.39
C LYS A 104 17.24 -0.18 2.85
N GLU A 105 17.62 -1.19 3.64
CA GLU A 105 18.55 -2.24 3.21
C GLU A 105 18.07 -2.96 1.95
N ARG A 106 16.78 -3.34 1.88
CA ARG A 106 16.20 -3.99 0.69
C ARG A 106 16.27 -3.11 -0.55
N ILE A 107 16.04 -1.80 -0.42
CA ILE A 107 16.17 -0.85 -1.53
C ILE A 107 17.62 -0.81 -2.03
N GLU A 108 18.58 -0.71 -1.11
CA GLU A 108 20.00 -0.67 -1.47
C GLU A 108 20.51 -1.99 -2.06
N GLU A 109 20.04 -3.14 -1.57
CA GLU A 109 20.29 -4.45 -2.18
C GLU A 109 19.75 -4.50 -3.63
N CYS A 110 18.52 -4.03 -3.85
CA CYS A 110 17.94 -3.98 -5.20
C CYS A 110 18.74 -3.07 -6.16
N LYS A 111 19.20 -1.90 -5.68
CA LYS A 111 20.03 -0.99 -6.46
C LYS A 111 21.38 -1.62 -6.82
N LYS A 112 22.04 -2.26 -5.84
CA LYS A 112 23.31 -2.98 -6.06
C LYS A 112 23.12 -4.12 -7.05
N ALA A 113 22.04 -4.89 -6.92
CA ALA A 113 21.72 -5.96 -7.86
C ALA A 113 21.51 -5.41 -9.29
N ALA A 114 20.73 -4.34 -9.46
CA ALA A 114 20.55 -3.69 -10.77
C ALA A 114 21.90 -3.26 -11.37
N TYR A 115 22.75 -2.61 -10.57
CA TYR A 115 24.08 -2.17 -11.00
C TYR A 115 24.97 -3.34 -11.45
N MET A 116 24.99 -4.45 -10.69
CA MET A 116 25.73 -5.66 -11.06
C MET A 116 25.21 -6.34 -12.33
N LEU A 117 23.93 -6.14 -12.65
CA LEU A 117 23.31 -6.60 -13.90
C LEU A 117 23.52 -5.62 -15.07
N GLY A 118 24.18 -4.46 -14.84
CA GLY A 118 24.35 -3.42 -15.85
C GLY A 118 23.05 -2.67 -16.19
N LEU A 119 22.09 -2.63 -15.27
CA LEU A 119 20.77 -2.03 -15.44
C LEU A 119 20.60 -0.77 -14.62
N THR A 120 19.71 0.12 -15.06
CA THR A 120 19.33 1.29 -14.27
C THR A 120 18.38 0.90 -13.14
N SER A 121 17.52 -0.09 -13.40
CA SER A 121 16.59 -0.63 -12.42
C SER A 121 16.30 -2.11 -12.69
N LEU A 122 15.90 -2.85 -11.66
CA LEU A 122 15.52 -4.26 -11.81
C LEU A 122 14.29 -4.48 -12.69
N GLY A 123 13.46 -3.45 -12.95
CA GLY A 123 12.34 -3.55 -13.89
C GLY A 123 12.75 -3.64 -15.37
N GLU A 124 14.03 -3.48 -15.67
CA GLU A 124 14.61 -3.74 -17.01
C GLU A 124 15.12 -5.18 -17.15
N ALA A 125 15.19 -5.93 -16.04
CA ALA A 125 15.74 -7.28 -16.06
C ALA A 125 14.77 -8.27 -16.70
N THR A 126 15.34 -9.26 -17.38
CA THR A 126 14.61 -10.39 -17.97
C THR A 126 14.96 -11.67 -17.23
N SER A 127 14.07 -12.67 -17.26
CA SER A 127 14.36 -13.99 -16.67
C SER A 127 15.61 -14.64 -17.26
N SER A 128 15.90 -14.42 -18.55
CA SER A 128 17.12 -14.89 -19.21
C SER A 128 18.38 -14.22 -18.65
N LEU A 129 18.35 -12.90 -18.44
CA LEU A 129 19.47 -12.17 -17.86
C LEU A 129 19.71 -12.62 -16.41
N LEU A 130 18.64 -12.76 -15.63
CA LEU A 130 18.74 -13.26 -14.27
C LEU A 130 19.35 -14.67 -14.24
N CYS A 131 18.89 -15.58 -15.09
CA CYS A 131 19.43 -16.94 -15.17
C CYS A 131 20.93 -16.95 -15.53
N ALA A 132 21.37 -16.10 -16.45
CA ALA A 132 22.78 -15.99 -16.85
C ALA A 132 23.69 -15.52 -15.70
N MET A 133 23.14 -14.80 -14.73
CA MET A 133 23.89 -14.21 -13.62
C MET A 133 23.85 -15.07 -12.35
N LYS A 134 23.20 -16.24 -12.40
CA LYS A 134 23.16 -17.19 -11.30
C LYS A 134 24.58 -17.67 -10.95
N GLY A 135 25.01 -17.40 -9.72
CA GLY A 135 26.36 -17.70 -9.24
C GLY A 135 27.44 -16.70 -9.66
N ALA A 136 27.11 -15.70 -10.49
CA ALA A 136 28.03 -14.63 -10.87
C ALA A 136 27.97 -13.41 -9.93
N ILE A 137 26.86 -13.24 -9.21
CA ILE A 137 26.67 -12.20 -8.19
C ILE A 137 26.42 -12.83 -6.82
N ASP A 138 26.56 -12.02 -5.77
CA ASP A 138 26.22 -12.39 -4.41
C ASP A 138 24.83 -13.03 -4.31
N GLU A 139 24.72 -14.11 -3.52
CA GLU A 139 23.49 -14.91 -3.42
C GLU A 139 22.32 -14.07 -2.88
N THR A 140 22.57 -13.17 -1.94
CA THR A 140 21.55 -12.30 -1.36
C THR A 140 21.01 -11.36 -2.43
N LEU A 141 21.91 -10.69 -3.17
CA LEU A 141 21.53 -9.79 -4.27
C LEU A 141 20.78 -10.54 -5.37
N PHE A 142 21.21 -11.76 -5.70
CA PHE A 142 20.53 -12.63 -6.65
C PHE A 142 19.11 -12.94 -6.21
N LYS A 143 18.89 -13.30 -4.94
CA LYS A 143 17.56 -13.55 -4.38
C LYS A 143 16.66 -12.31 -4.44
N ARG A 144 17.18 -11.13 -4.10
CA ARG A 144 16.40 -9.87 -4.22
C ARG A 144 16.00 -9.57 -5.65
N ALA A 145 16.94 -9.69 -6.60
CA ALA A 145 16.64 -9.53 -8.02
C ALA A 145 15.61 -10.55 -8.51
N THR A 146 15.74 -11.81 -8.08
CA THR A 146 14.81 -12.89 -8.42
C THR A 146 13.39 -12.55 -7.99
N HIS A 147 13.21 -12.12 -6.75
CA HIS A 147 11.89 -11.69 -6.26
C HIS A 147 11.30 -10.59 -7.15
N VAL A 148 12.03 -9.50 -7.38
CA VAL A 148 11.51 -8.33 -8.10
C VAL A 148 11.10 -8.68 -9.54
N VAL A 149 11.95 -9.44 -10.25
CA VAL A 149 11.70 -9.81 -11.65
C VAL A 149 10.53 -10.78 -11.77
N GLU A 150 10.50 -11.82 -10.94
CA GLU A 150 9.42 -12.80 -10.98
C GLU A 150 8.09 -12.22 -10.48
N GLU A 151 8.12 -11.30 -9.51
CA GLU A 151 6.91 -10.64 -9.01
C GLU A 151 6.29 -9.71 -10.05
N GLU A 152 7.09 -9.03 -10.87
CA GLU A 152 6.58 -8.23 -12.00
C GLU A 152 5.84 -9.13 -13.01
N LEU A 153 6.42 -10.28 -13.38
CA LEU A 153 5.77 -11.26 -14.26
C LEU A 153 4.47 -11.80 -13.65
N ARG A 154 4.54 -12.19 -12.36
CA ARG A 154 3.39 -12.70 -11.60
C ARG A 154 2.27 -11.67 -11.50
N MET A 155 2.58 -10.38 -11.42
CA MET A 155 1.60 -9.29 -11.41
C MET A 155 0.81 -9.24 -12.71
N PHE A 156 1.45 -9.38 -13.87
CA PHE A 156 0.76 -9.41 -15.16
C PHE A 156 -0.14 -10.65 -15.29
N ASP A 157 0.32 -11.82 -14.85
CA ASP A 157 -0.48 -13.04 -14.82
C ASP A 157 -1.66 -12.93 -13.87
N ALA A 158 -1.44 -12.38 -12.68
CA ALA A 158 -2.47 -12.14 -11.69
C ALA A 158 -3.53 -11.18 -12.24
N ALA A 159 -3.14 -10.09 -12.88
CA ALA A 159 -4.07 -9.17 -13.53
C ALA A 159 -4.92 -9.85 -14.61
N ARG A 160 -4.33 -10.77 -15.39
CA ARG A 160 -5.06 -11.56 -16.40
C ARG A 160 -6.07 -12.51 -15.76
N ALA A 161 -5.66 -13.27 -14.74
CA ALA A 161 -6.53 -14.17 -13.99
C ALA A 161 -7.71 -13.41 -13.36
N LEU A 162 -7.40 -12.27 -12.74
CA LEU A 162 -8.35 -11.39 -12.10
C LEU A 162 -9.40 -10.84 -13.07
N LYS A 163 -8.95 -10.39 -14.25
CA LYS A 163 -9.83 -9.92 -15.32
C LYS A 163 -10.77 -11.01 -15.86
N ARG A 164 -10.35 -12.28 -15.81
CA ARG A 164 -11.15 -13.44 -16.24
C ARG A 164 -12.05 -14.00 -15.14
N GLY A 165 -11.94 -13.51 -13.90
CA GLY A 165 -12.64 -14.07 -12.75
C GLY A 165 -12.08 -15.42 -12.29
N ASP A 166 -10.84 -15.75 -12.66
CA ASP A 166 -10.15 -16.97 -12.21
C ASP A 166 -9.51 -16.73 -10.83
N TYR A 167 -10.34 -16.83 -9.79
CA TYR A 167 -9.93 -16.57 -8.41
C TYR A 167 -8.95 -17.61 -7.88
N GLY A 168 -9.04 -18.86 -8.34
CA GLY A 168 -8.11 -19.93 -7.97
C GLY A 168 -6.71 -19.63 -8.48
N ALA A 169 -6.57 -19.28 -9.77
CA ALA A 169 -5.27 -18.89 -10.33
C ALA A 169 -4.71 -17.63 -9.66
N PHE A 170 -5.55 -16.61 -9.43
CA PHE A 170 -5.12 -15.40 -8.74
C PHE A 170 -4.66 -15.68 -7.31
N GLY A 171 -5.42 -16.48 -6.56
CA GLY A 171 -5.09 -16.87 -5.18
C GLY A 171 -3.81 -17.69 -5.10
N LEU A 172 -3.58 -18.62 -6.03
CA LEU A 172 -2.31 -19.35 -6.12
C LEU A 172 -1.13 -18.40 -6.36
N MET A 173 -1.29 -17.38 -7.20
CA MET A 173 -0.26 -16.36 -7.43
C MET A 173 -0.04 -15.47 -6.20
N MET A 174 -1.07 -15.19 -5.41
CA MET A 174 -0.89 -14.53 -4.10
C MET A 174 0.01 -15.38 -3.20
N LEU A 175 -0.26 -16.68 -3.09
CA LEU A 175 0.53 -17.58 -2.24
C LEU A 175 1.99 -17.71 -2.74
N GLN A 176 2.19 -17.84 -4.06
CA GLN A 176 3.54 -17.85 -4.66
C GLN A 176 4.30 -16.55 -4.38
N SER A 177 3.61 -15.41 -4.44
CA SER A 177 4.18 -14.12 -4.07
C SER A 177 4.60 -14.09 -2.60
N HIS A 178 3.79 -14.66 -1.69
CA HIS A 178 4.18 -14.77 -0.29
C HIS A 178 5.46 -15.58 -0.08
N TYR A 179 5.58 -16.75 -0.71
CA TYR A 179 6.81 -17.54 -0.65
C TYR A 179 8.00 -16.79 -1.24
N SER A 180 7.81 -16.06 -2.35
CA SER A 180 8.87 -15.20 -2.89
C SER A 180 9.26 -14.07 -1.92
N LEU A 181 8.30 -13.43 -1.25
CA LEU A 181 8.57 -12.41 -0.22
C LEU A 181 9.29 -12.99 1.00
N LYS A 182 9.00 -14.25 1.35
CA LYS A 182 9.61 -14.96 2.47
C LYS A 182 11.02 -15.44 2.15
N ASP A 183 11.19 -16.17 1.05
CA ASP A 183 12.40 -16.95 0.76
C ASP A 183 13.39 -16.17 -0.12
N ASN A 184 12.90 -15.36 -1.07
CA ASN A 184 13.75 -14.58 -1.98
C ASN A 184 13.92 -13.13 -1.54
N PHE A 185 12.87 -12.50 -1.01
CA PHE A 185 12.95 -11.12 -0.52
C PHE A 185 13.21 -11.03 0.98
N GLU A 186 12.98 -12.08 1.75
CA GLU A 186 13.23 -12.15 3.19
C GLU A 186 12.65 -10.95 3.97
N VAL A 187 11.38 -10.64 3.70
CA VAL A 187 10.62 -9.60 4.40
C VAL A 187 9.43 -10.14 5.19
N SER A 188 9.23 -11.46 5.21
CA SER A 188 8.20 -12.07 6.07
C SER A 188 8.71 -12.26 7.51
N THR A 189 7.80 -12.59 8.42
CA THR A 189 8.12 -13.05 9.78
C THR A 189 7.40 -14.34 10.07
N LYS A 190 7.80 -15.03 11.15
CA LYS A 190 7.13 -16.25 11.61
C LYS A 190 5.63 -16.04 11.82
N GLU A 191 5.23 -14.92 12.40
CA GLU A 191 3.82 -14.58 12.64
C GLU A 191 3.04 -14.42 11.34
N ILE A 192 3.61 -13.73 10.35
CA ILE A 192 2.98 -13.54 9.05
C ILE A 192 2.86 -14.88 8.32
N ASP A 193 3.91 -15.71 8.37
CA ASP A 193 3.91 -17.04 7.78
C ASP A 193 2.84 -17.95 8.42
N GLU A 194 2.70 -17.92 9.76
CA GLU A 194 1.65 -18.63 10.49
C GLU A 194 0.25 -18.17 10.06
N LEU A 195 0.02 -16.85 9.98
CA LEU A 195 -1.26 -16.30 9.51
C LEU A 195 -1.59 -16.73 8.08
N VAL A 196 -0.61 -16.74 7.17
CA VAL A 196 -0.82 -17.24 5.80
C VAL A 196 -1.13 -18.73 5.79
N ASN A 197 -0.39 -19.55 6.54
CA ASN A 197 -0.61 -20.98 6.60
C ASN A 197 -1.99 -21.34 7.16
N PHE A 198 -2.42 -20.70 8.26
CA PHE A 198 -3.76 -20.90 8.81
C PHE A 198 -4.85 -20.45 7.84
N ALA A 199 -4.66 -19.31 7.18
CA ALA A 199 -5.60 -18.83 6.17
C ALA A 199 -5.74 -19.85 5.03
N MET A 200 -4.63 -20.41 4.54
CA MET A 200 -4.66 -21.41 3.46
C MET A 200 -5.29 -22.75 3.86
N ALA A 201 -5.36 -23.06 5.15
CA ALA A 201 -6.04 -24.26 5.64
C ALA A 201 -7.57 -24.11 5.74
N CYS A 202 -8.08 -22.87 5.63
CA CYS A 202 -9.50 -22.58 5.75
C CYS A 202 -10.28 -22.90 4.45
N PRO A 203 -11.46 -23.54 4.52
CA PRO A 203 -12.35 -23.68 3.38
C PRO A 203 -12.72 -22.32 2.76
N GLY A 204 -12.90 -22.31 1.43
CA GLY A 204 -13.28 -21.10 0.69
C GLY A 204 -12.16 -20.07 0.49
N VAL A 205 -10.94 -20.31 1.00
CA VAL A 205 -9.79 -19.45 0.75
C VAL A 205 -9.13 -19.80 -0.59
N TYR A 206 -8.98 -18.79 -1.44
CA TYR A 206 -8.29 -18.92 -2.72
C TYR A 206 -6.78 -18.71 -2.59
N GLY A 207 -6.37 -17.80 -1.71
CA GLY A 207 -4.97 -17.43 -1.52
C GLY A 207 -4.77 -16.42 -0.41
N SER A 208 -3.61 -16.43 0.24
CA SER A 208 -3.21 -15.45 1.24
C SER A 208 -1.75 -15.05 1.06
N LYS A 209 -1.43 -13.79 1.38
CA LYS A 209 -0.05 -13.30 1.37
C LYS A 209 0.18 -12.17 2.35
N LEU A 210 1.44 -11.99 2.73
CA LEU A 210 1.93 -10.71 3.29
C LEU A 210 1.50 -9.53 2.39
N THR A 211 1.05 -8.44 3.00
CA THR A 211 0.82 -7.17 2.30
C THR A 211 1.44 -5.99 3.04
N GLY A 212 1.90 -4.99 2.29
CA GLY A 212 2.63 -3.85 2.83
C GLY A 212 4.15 -4.06 2.80
N ILE A 213 4.86 -3.40 3.71
CA ILE A 213 6.33 -3.31 3.70
C ILE A 213 7.00 -4.62 4.15
N GLY A 214 6.31 -5.46 4.92
CA GLY A 214 6.89 -6.63 5.57
C GLY A 214 7.46 -6.33 6.95
N PHE A 215 8.20 -7.30 7.48
CA PHE A 215 8.72 -7.35 8.85
C PHE A 215 7.60 -7.28 9.91
N GLY A 216 6.45 -7.86 9.58
CA GLY A 216 5.22 -7.85 10.36
C GLY A 216 4.09 -7.20 9.56
N GLY A 217 3.06 -6.71 10.26
CA GLY A 217 1.95 -6.00 9.64
C GLY A 217 0.74 -6.89 9.42
N CYS A 218 0.28 -6.98 8.16
CA CYS A 218 -0.98 -7.63 7.82
C CYS A 218 -0.78 -8.67 6.71
N THR A 219 -1.64 -9.68 6.70
CA THR A 219 -1.87 -10.52 5.53
C THR A 219 -3.09 -10.01 4.76
N LEU A 220 -3.13 -10.29 3.46
CA LEU A 220 -4.28 -10.10 2.59
C LEU A 220 -4.70 -11.46 2.06
N THR A 221 -5.94 -11.85 2.36
CA THR A 221 -6.51 -13.14 1.98
C THR A 221 -7.69 -12.92 1.03
N LEU A 222 -7.77 -13.69 -0.06
CA LEU A 222 -8.92 -13.75 -0.94
C LEU A 222 -9.80 -14.93 -0.54
N VAL A 223 -11.03 -14.65 -0.09
CA VAL A 223 -11.97 -15.63 0.47
C VAL A 223 -13.29 -15.58 -0.28
N HIS A 224 -13.92 -16.72 -0.54
CA HIS A 224 -15.29 -16.78 -1.02
C HIS A 224 -16.24 -16.18 0.04
N ARG A 225 -17.21 -15.36 -0.38
CA ARG A 225 -18.12 -14.59 0.50
C ARG A 225 -18.83 -15.43 1.53
N ASP A 226 -19.27 -16.61 1.12
CA ASP A 226 -20.04 -17.53 1.98
C ASP A 226 -19.19 -18.14 3.11
N TYR A 227 -17.87 -18.09 3.00
CA TYR A 227 -16.92 -18.65 3.99
C TYR A 227 -16.30 -17.58 4.89
N VAL A 228 -16.75 -16.32 4.81
CA VAL A 228 -16.10 -15.20 5.53
C VAL A 228 -16.15 -15.36 7.05
N GLU A 229 -17.29 -15.76 7.61
CA GLU A 229 -17.42 -15.91 9.06
C GLU A 229 -16.67 -17.15 9.56
N GLU A 230 -16.78 -18.29 8.85
CA GLU A 230 -16.02 -19.50 9.17
C GLU A 230 -14.50 -19.26 9.11
N PHE A 231 -14.04 -18.50 8.12
CA PHE A 231 -12.64 -18.07 8.01
C PHE A 231 -12.18 -17.28 9.24
N LYS A 232 -12.97 -16.30 9.71
CA LYS A 232 -12.60 -15.50 10.90
C LYS A 232 -12.53 -16.38 12.14
N ASP A 233 -13.53 -17.24 12.35
CA ASP A 233 -13.60 -18.12 13.51
C ASP A 233 -12.42 -19.09 13.57
N MET A 234 -12.04 -19.69 12.43
CA MET A 234 -10.87 -20.57 12.36
C MET A 234 -9.55 -19.81 12.55
N MET A 235 -9.44 -18.60 12.02
CA MET A 235 -8.24 -17.77 12.21
C MET A 235 -8.07 -17.38 13.68
N ASP A 236 -9.15 -16.96 14.36
CA ASP A 236 -9.14 -16.63 15.79
C ASP A 236 -8.87 -17.84 16.67
N THR A 237 -9.38 -19.02 16.30
CA THR A 237 -9.19 -20.26 17.06
C THR A 237 -7.76 -20.80 16.95
N ASN A 238 -7.17 -20.76 15.76
CA ASN A 238 -5.89 -21.41 15.48
C ASN A 238 -4.68 -20.50 15.70
N TYR A 239 -4.83 -19.18 15.62
CA TYR A 239 -3.72 -18.27 15.82
C TYR A 239 -3.41 -18.05 17.31
N CYS A 240 -2.39 -18.73 17.82
CA CYS A 240 -1.97 -18.60 19.21
C CYS A 240 -1.18 -17.31 19.51
N GLY A 241 -0.94 -16.46 18.51
CA GLY A 241 -0.13 -15.24 18.63
C GLY A 241 -0.86 -14.03 19.21
N GLY A 242 -2.12 -14.18 19.62
CA GLY A 242 -2.98 -13.11 20.16
C GLY A 242 -4.28 -12.97 19.38
N GLU A 243 -5.07 -11.96 19.70
CA GLU A 243 -6.33 -11.67 18.99
C GLU A 243 -6.05 -11.22 17.55
N CYS A 244 -6.71 -11.86 16.57
CA CYS A 244 -6.69 -11.42 15.19
C CYS A 244 -7.74 -10.33 14.96
N LYS A 245 -7.38 -9.35 14.15
CA LYS A 245 -8.29 -8.29 13.69
C LYS A 245 -8.48 -8.43 12.20
N PHE A 246 -9.73 -8.34 11.78
CA PHE A 246 -10.13 -8.53 10.39
C PHE A 246 -10.73 -7.25 9.81
N LEU A 247 -10.29 -6.87 8.61
CA LEU A 247 -10.90 -5.80 7.83
C LEU A 247 -11.30 -6.36 6.45
N ILE A 248 -12.59 -6.36 6.16
CA ILE A 248 -13.09 -6.70 4.82
C ILE A 248 -12.86 -5.50 3.90
N ALA A 249 -11.93 -5.65 2.95
CA ALA A 249 -11.57 -4.60 2.03
C ALA A 249 -12.69 -4.38 0.99
N LYS A 250 -13.09 -3.12 0.82
CA LYS A 250 -14.03 -2.68 -0.20
C LYS A 250 -13.29 -1.72 -1.14
N SER A 251 -13.51 -1.88 -2.45
CA SER A 251 -13.05 -0.89 -3.43
C SER A 251 -13.73 0.45 -3.19
N TRP A 252 -12.98 1.55 -3.21
CA TRP A 252 -13.50 2.90 -3.07
C TRP A 252 -12.94 3.82 -4.15
N GLY A 253 -13.53 5.01 -4.29
CA GLY A 253 -13.06 6.03 -5.22
C GLY A 253 -11.90 6.84 -4.66
N SER A 254 -11.24 7.58 -5.55
CA SER A 254 -10.13 8.49 -5.26
C SER A 254 -10.58 9.72 -4.47
N LEU A 255 -9.60 10.60 -4.20
CA LEU A 255 -9.80 11.89 -3.55
C LEU A 255 -10.91 12.71 -4.23
N LYS A 256 -11.72 13.36 -3.41
CA LYS A 256 -12.78 14.27 -3.85
C LYS A 256 -12.63 15.60 -3.12
N VAL A 257 -12.65 16.68 -3.88
CA VAL A 257 -12.85 18.03 -3.36
C VAL A 257 -14.34 18.32 -3.47
N ILE A 258 -14.96 18.68 -2.35
CA ILE A 258 -16.40 18.92 -2.27
C ILE A 258 -16.60 20.33 -1.73
N SER A 259 -17.30 21.19 -2.47
CA SER A 259 -17.66 22.53 -1.99
C SER A 259 -18.61 22.43 -0.78
N PHE A 260 -18.74 23.52 -0.03
CA PHE A 260 -19.66 23.53 1.11
C PHE A 260 -21.12 23.33 0.68
N GLU A 261 -21.55 23.89 -0.45
CA GLU A 261 -22.90 23.65 -0.97
C GLU A 261 -23.09 22.20 -1.40
N MET A 262 -22.11 21.64 -2.12
CA MET A 262 -22.16 20.25 -2.58
C MET A 262 -22.16 19.26 -1.41
N ARG A 263 -21.46 19.57 -0.31
CA ARG A 263 -21.49 18.78 0.92
C ARG A 263 -22.90 18.71 1.50
N ASN A 264 -23.58 19.86 1.63
CA ASN A 264 -24.93 19.92 2.19
C ASN A 264 -25.91 19.13 1.31
N TYR A 265 -25.82 19.30 -0.01
CA TYR A 265 -26.63 18.55 -0.96
C TYR A 265 -26.42 17.03 -0.89
N LEU A 266 -25.16 16.58 -0.72
CA LEU A 266 -24.84 15.15 -0.60
C LEU A 266 -25.31 14.55 0.73
N PHE A 267 -25.42 15.34 1.80
CA PHE A 267 -26.06 14.92 3.04
C PHE A 267 -27.57 14.76 2.89
N ASP A 268 -28.23 15.70 2.22
CA ASP A 268 -29.67 15.61 1.96
C ASP A 268 -30.03 14.35 1.14
N LEU A 269 -29.10 13.88 0.29
CA LEU A 269 -29.23 12.64 -0.50
C LEU A 269 -28.80 11.36 0.24
N ASN A 270 -28.33 11.45 1.48
CA ASN A 270 -27.81 10.33 2.29
C ASN A 270 -26.72 9.50 1.57
N ILE A 271 -25.93 10.14 0.70
CA ILE A 271 -24.85 9.48 -0.06
C ILE A 271 -23.63 9.24 0.84
N TYR A 272 -23.41 10.10 1.83
CA TYR A 272 -22.45 9.90 2.92
C TYR A 272 -23.22 9.87 4.24
N PRO A 273 -22.91 8.94 5.16
CA PRO A 273 -23.57 8.93 6.46
C PRO A 273 -23.21 10.23 7.22
N GLU A 274 -24.14 10.76 8.03
CA GLU A 274 -23.94 12.03 8.77
C GLU A 274 -22.65 12.07 9.61
N ASN A 275 -22.14 10.90 10.02
CA ASN A 275 -20.91 10.76 10.79
C ASN A 275 -19.63 10.80 9.94
N ALA A 276 -19.70 10.78 8.61
CA ALA A 276 -18.53 10.74 7.72
C ALA A 276 -17.62 11.98 7.84
N PHE A 277 -18.16 13.10 8.31
CA PHE A 277 -17.44 14.38 8.44
C PHE A 277 -17.63 15.06 9.80
N LYS A 278 -18.10 14.36 10.84
CA LYS A 278 -18.13 14.92 12.20
C LYS A 278 -16.68 15.01 12.71
N ILE A 279 -16.07 16.19 12.54
CA ILE A 279 -14.93 16.60 13.37
C ILE A 279 -15.49 16.60 14.79
N LYS A 280 -15.09 15.62 15.62
CA LYS A 280 -15.39 15.72 17.05
C LYS A 280 -14.78 17.03 17.52
N ASP A 281 -15.60 17.89 18.09
CA ASP A 281 -15.19 19.13 18.71
C ASP A 281 -14.01 18.83 19.66
N VAL A 282 -12.79 19.18 19.23
CA VAL A 282 -11.56 19.08 20.05
C VAL A 282 -11.62 20.10 21.20
N SER A 283 -12.68 20.89 21.28
CA SER A 283 -12.99 21.87 22.32
C SER A 283 -13.46 21.25 23.64
N GLN A 284 -13.85 19.98 23.69
CA GLN A 284 -14.16 19.31 24.96
C GLN A 284 -12.89 18.81 25.65
N GLY A 285 -12.11 19.74 26.19
CA GLY A 285 -10.99 19.43 27.09
C GLY A 285 -9.90 20.48 27.20
N ILE A 286 -9.85 21.48 26.30
CA ILE A 286 -8.81 22.51 26.31
C ILE A 286 -9.44 23.85 26.71
N SER A 287 -9.03 24.38 27.85
CA SER A 287 -9.53 25.66 28.37
C SER A 287 -9.21 26.80 27.37
N LYS A 288 -10.17 27.71 27.22
CA LYS A 288 -10.21 28.80 26.24
C LYS A 288 -8.99 29.76 26.17
N PRO A 289 -8.03 29.85 27.13
CA PRO A 289 -6.84 30.68 26.92
C PRO A 289 -5.74 30.01 26.06
N ALA A 290 -5.75 28.67 25.88
CA ALA A 290 -4.69 27.98 25.13
C ALA A 290 -4.91 28.00 23.60
N ALA A 291 -6.14 28.25 23.14
CA ALA A 291 -6.48 28.31 21.71
C ALA A 291 -5.94 29.57 20.99
N GLN A 292 -5.53 30.60 21.73
CA GLN A 292 -4.98 31.84 21.17
C GLN A 292 -3.44 31.86 21.03
N ARG A 293 -2.74 30.77 21.39
CA ARG A 293 -1.26 30.70 21.32
C ARG A 293 -0.66 29.79 20.24
N LEU A 294 -1.47 29.26 19.31
CA LEU A 294 -0.98 28.42 18.20
C LEU A 294 -1.24 28.99 16.80
N MET A 295 -1.33 30.32 16.69
CA MET A 295 -1.22 31.05 15.40
C MET A 295 0.00 31.97 15.40
N SER A 296 1.19 31.39 15.59
CA SER A 296 2.44 32.05 15.21
C SER A 296 3.51 31.00 14.93
N MET A 297 3.46 30.39 13.75
CA MET A 297 4.70 29.98 13.10
C MET A 297 5.13 31.17 12.25
N GLN A 298 5.90 32.07 12.87
CA GLN A 298 6.75 32.98 12.13
C GLN A 298 7.73 32.12 11.33
N ILE A 299 7.54 32.07 10.02
CA ILE A 299 8.61 31.70 9.10
C ILE A 299 9.54 32.91 9.14
N ASN A 300 10.59 32.83 9.96
CA ASN A 300 11.74 33.69 9.78
C ASN A 300 12.60 33.10 8.67
N ASP A 301 12.94 34.02 7.80
CA ASP A 301 13.70 33.89 6.57
C ASP A 301 15.16 33.51 6.83
N GLU A 302 15.81 33.12 5.74
CA GLU A 302 17.26 32.98 5.54
C GLU A 302 17.93 31.60 5.79
N SER A 303 18.48 31.11 4.67
CA SER A 303 19.51 30.08 4.48
C SER A 303 19.06 28.62 4.45
N PHE A 304 19.05 28.04 3.25
CA PHE A 304 19.53 26.69 2.88
C PHE A 304 19.27 26.54 1.36
N VAL A 305 20.10 27.17 0.52
CA VAL A 305 21.23 26.54 -0.19
C VAL A 305 20.81 25.28 -0.96
N GLU A 306 20.81 25.43 -2.28
CA GLU A 306 20.76 24.36 -3.29
C GLU A 306 21.67 23.19 -2.96
N TYR A 307 21.14 21.97 -3.05
CA TYR A 307 21.77 20.84 -3.76
C TYR A 307 20.59 19.99 -4.24
N GLY A 308 20.36 19.80 -5.53
CA GLY A 308 21.33 19.24 -6.47
C GLY A 308 20.91 17.79 -6.71
N ARG A 309 20.42 17.53 -7.93
CA ARG A 309 19.96 16.25 -8.46
C ARG A 309 20.93 15.09 -8.13
N ALA A 310 20.37 13.94 -7.76
CA ALA A 310 20.83 12.59 -8.13
C ALA A 310 19.66 11.61 -7.95
#